data_AF-A0A1H7CC51-F1
#
_entry.id   AF-A0A1H7CC51-F1
#
_cell.length_a   1.000
_cell.length_b   1.000
_cell.length_c   1.000
_cell.angle_alpha   90.00
_cell.angle_beta   90.00
_cell.angle_gamma   90.00
#
_symmetry.space_group_name_H-M   'P 1'
#
loop_
_entity.id
_entity.type
_entity.pdbx_description
1 polymer ?
#
loop_
_entity_poly.entity_id
_entity_poly.type
_entity_poly.pdbx_seq_one_letter_code
_entity_poly.pdbx_strand_id
1 'polypeptide(L)'
;MKKESISLMAGMVLLLGSQLAHAQLVIDRGNFNIYGAVSNRGAYTAVTATASGTYNASSCAVFQHYEIDANSPRVNNTYNASSAGGSTDNFNGPLGAAGVQGISGSVAPNFATLALKNGAASTFNITNTAGANVFVAASFENGITTTVRANTATGALRFQAGASYTGGLTDAQHVDGYVSKIGNTSFKFPIGNANDLRTLQISAPLDAASHISVAYAPDLGEAPTTPYPSIKRVFASGSWDWVAVTPSTSDLDVTVSIPGVAAFESTAANLRLAGWDGSQWLDLSGSANATGVVENSTLTGVVPAGAAIT
;
A
#
# COMPACT_ATOMS: atom_id res chain seq x y z
N MET A 1 -35.77 -9.71 -13.89
CA MET A 1 -35.46 -8.44 -13.19
C MET A 1 -34.85 -7.48 -14.20
N LYS A 2 -35.60 -6.45 -14.62
CA LYS A 2 -35.04 -5.36 -15.45
C LYS A 2 -34.07 -4.57 -14.58
N LYS A 3 -32.80 -4.51 -14.96
CA LYS A 3 -31.85 -3.55 -14.39
C LYS A 3 -32.14 -2.22 -15.08
N GLU A 4 -32.74 -1.29 -14.36
CA GLU A 4 -32.89 0.08 -14.85
C GLU A 4 -31.55 0.80 -14.65
N SER A 5 -30.89 1.12 -15.75
CA SER A 5 -29.67 1.91 -15.76
C SER A 5 -30.07 3.39 -15.81
N ILE A 6 -29.89 4.11 -14.70
CA ILE A 6 -30.06 5.57 -14.71
C ILE A 6 -28.76 6.18 -15.23
N SER A 7 -28.77 6.59 -16.50
CA SER A 7 -27.73 7.45 -17.07
C SER A 7 -28.02 8.89 -16.66
N LEU A 8 -27.38 9.38 -15.59
CA LEU A 8 -27.42 10.80 -15.25
C LEU A 8 -26.33 11.54 -16.04
N MET A 9 -26.73 12.21 -17.12
CA MET A 9 -25.98 13.33 -17.64
C MET A 9 -26.11 14.53 -16.68
N ALA A 10 -25.01 15.25 -16.52
CA ALA A 10 -24.76 16.31 -15.56
C ALA A 10 -25.95 17.25 -15.25
N GLY A 11 -26.17 17.47 -13.94
CA GLY A 11 -26.78 18.70 -13.42
C GLY A 11 -28.31 18.71 -13.30
N MET A 12 -28.90 17.84 -12.50
CA MET A 12 -30.22 18.11 -11.89
C MET A 12 -30.32 17.56 -10.46
N VAL A 13 -30.76 18.43 -9.54
CA VAL A 13 -31.14 18.07 -8.17
C VAL A 13 -32.37 17.18 -8.23
N LEU A 14 -32.23 15.92 -7.82
CA LEU A 14 -33.33 14.97 -7.74
C LEU A 14 -33.94 15.04 -6.34
N LEU A 15 -35.10 15.69 -6.21
CA LEU A 15 -35.89 15.70 -4.98
C LEU A 15 -36.78 14.44 -4.96
N LEU A 16 -36.30 13.36 -4.33
CA LEU A 16 -37.10 12.17 -4.06
C LEU A 16 -37.40 12.11 -2.55
N GLY A 17 -38.69 12.00 -2.21
CA GLY A 17 -39.17 11.93 -0.84
C GLY A 17 -38.58 10.75 -0.06
N SER A 18 -38.29 11.00 1.22
CA SER A 18 -37.97 10.15 2.40
C SER A 18 -37.65 8.65 2.30
N GLN A 19 -37.29 8.09 1.16
CA GLN A 19 -36.64 6.80 1.03
C GLN A 19 -35.22 7.07 0.57
N LEU A 20 -34.23 6.65 1.37
CA LEU A 20 -32.82 6.71 0.99
C LEU A 20 -32.62 5.76 -0.20
N ALA A 21 -32.82 6.26 -1.42
CA ALA A 21 -32.54 5.50 -2.62
C ALA A 21 -31.02 5.26 -2.68
N HIS A 22 -30.61 4.00 -2.51
CA HIS A 22 -29.21 3.60 -2.67
C HIS A 22 -28.88 3.59 -4.17
N ALA A 23 -28.23 4.64 -4.66
CA ALA A 23 -27.76 4.72 -6.04
C ALA A 23 -26.46 3.91 -6.21
N GLN A 24 -26.29 3.23 -7.34
CA GLN A 24 -25.06 2.51 -7.73
C GLN A 24 -24.37 3.29 -8.86
N LEU A 25 -23.05 3.49 -8.79
CA LEU A 25 -22.28 4.10 -9.89
C LEU A 25 -21.62 3.03 -10.77
N VAL A 26 -21.99 2.98 -12.05
CA VAL A 26 -21.31 2.16 -13.06
C VAL A 26 -20.96 3.03 -14.25
N ILE A 27 -19.67 3.12 -14.56
CA ILE A 27 -19.14 3.85 -15.71
C ILE A 27 -18.78 2.83 -16.78
N ASP A 28 -19.71 2.61 -17.71
CA ASP A 28 -19.53 1.74 -18.88
C ASP A 28 -19.72 2.59 -20.14
N ARG A 29 -18.61 2.90 -20.82
CA ARG A 29 -18.48 3.91 -21.90
C ARG A 29 -18.58 5.35 -21.39
N GLY A 30 -17.80 6.25 -22.02
CA GLY A 30 -17.80 7.69 -21.73
C GLY A 30 -16.90 8.11 -20.56
N ASN A 31 -16.88 9.41 -20.29
CA ASN A 31 -16.08 10.03 -19.25
C ASN A 31 -16.98 10.53 -18.12
N PHE A 32 -16.73 10.08 -16.90
CA PHE A 32 -17.33 10.63 -15.70
C PHE A 32 -16.31 11.57 -15.04
N ASN A 33 -16.56 12.87 -15.12
CA ASN A 33 -15.70 13.89 -14.51
C ASN A 33 -16.36 14.43 -13.26
N ILE A 34 -15.62 14.51 -12.16
CA ILE A 34 -16.05 15.17 -10.94
C ILE A 34 -15.18 16.39 -10.61
N TYR A 35 -15.86 17.46 -10.21
CA TYR A 35 -15.26 18.73 -9.79
C TYR A 35 -15.79 19.18 -8.40
N GLY A 36 -16.57 18.31 -7.74
CA GLY A 36 -17.25 18.59 -6.48
C GLY A 36 -17.37 17.31 -5.65
N ALA A 37 -18.48 17.13 -4.94
CA ALA A 37 -18.68 15.95 -4.10
C ALA A 37 -19.60 14.91 -4.77
N VAL A 38 -19.20 13.65 -4.74
CA VAL A 38 -20.02 12.49 -5.10
C VAL A 38 -20.02 11.51 -3.94
N SER A 39 -21.13 10.81 -3.71
CA SER A 39 -21.20 9.72 -2.75
C SER A 39 -21.90 8.52 -3.37
N ASN A 40 -21.38 7.32 -3.13
CA ASN A 40 -22.05 6.09 -3.50
C ASN A 40 -22.37 5.26 -2.24
N ARG A 41 -23.66 5.05 -1.99
CA ARG A 41 -24.21 4.22 -0.89
C ARG A 41 -24.86 2.93 -1.40
N GLY A 42 -24.75 2.66 -2.70
CA GLY A 42 -25.20 1.43 -3.33
C GLY A 42 -24.31 0.25 -2.97
N ALA A 43 -24.66 -0.92 -3.49
CA ALA A 43 -23.87 -2.12 -3.28
C ALA A 43 -22.46 -2.02 -3.90
N TYR A 44 -22.26 -1.20 -4.93
CA TYR A 44 -21.10 -1.33 -5.82
C TYR A 44 -20.74 -0.04 -6.58
N THR A 45 -19.44 0.16 -6.85
CA THR A 45 -18.90 1.12 -7.84
C THR A 45 -18.06 0.35 -8.85
N ALA A 46 -18.18 0.66 -10.14
CA ALA A 46 -17.18 0.21 -11.11
C ALA A 46 -16.91 1.13 -12.29
N VAL A 47 -15.68 0.97 -12.78
CA VAL A 47 -15.23 1.42 -14.08
C VAL A 47 -14.86 0.18 -14.90
N THR A 48 -15.61 -0.11 -15.96
CA THR A 48 -15.55 -1.40 -16.66
C THR A 48 -14.72 -1.37 -17.94
N ALA A 49 -14.16 -2.53 -18.29
CA ALA A 49 -13.29 -2.73 -19.46
C ALA A 49 -14.05 -3.04 -20.75
N THR A 50 -15.39 -3.20 -20.71
CA THR A 50 -16.20 -3.54 -21.88
C THR A 50 -16.24 -2.44 -22.95
N ALA A 51 -15.78 -1.23 -22.61
CA ALA A 51 -15.41 -0.13 -23.50
C ALA A 51 -14.71 1.00 -22.70
N SER A 52 -14.32 2.11 -23.36
CA SER A 52 -13.48 3.25 -22.89
C SER A 52 -13.97 4.05 -21.67
N GLY A 53 -14.68 3.45 -20.71
CA GLY A 53 -15.13 4.12 -19.49
C GLY A 53 -13.97 4.71 -18.70
N THR A 54 -14.01 6.01 -18.42
CA THR A 54 -12.97 6.72 -17.68
C THR A 54 -13.58 7.49 -16.52
N TYR A 55 -13.01 7.35 -15.33
CA TYR A 55 -13.27 8.21 -14.19
C TYR A 55 -12.16 9.26 -14.07
N ASN A 56 -12.53 10.55 -13.97
CA ASN A 56 -11.60 11.63 -13.65
C ASN A 56 -12.11 12.47 -12.50
N ALA A 57 -11.24 12.80 -11.55
CA ALA A 57 -11.48 13.76 -10.48
C ALA A 57 -10.37 14.81 -10.43
N SER A 58 -10.75 16.04 -10.13
CA SER A 58 -9.85 17.20 -10.09
C SER A 58 -10.39 18.30 -9.17
N SER A 59 -9.65 19.38 -8.99
CA SER A 59 -10.14 20.61 -8.34
C SER A 59 -10.68 20.38 -6.92
N CYS A 60 -9.97 19.59 -6.11
CA CYS A 60 -10.34 19.20 -4.75
C CYS A 60 -11.66 18.41 -4.68
N ALA A 61 -12.06 17.72 -5.75
CA ALA A 61 -13.25 16.87 -5.73
C ALA A 61 -13.16 15.80 -4.65
N VAL A 62 -14.32 15.36 -4.15
CA VAL A 62 -14.41 14.35 -3.09
C VAL A 62 -15.33 13.23 -3.54
N PHE A 63 -14.86 11.98 -3.47
CA PHE A 63 -15.71 10.80 -3.60
C PHE A 63 -15.83 10.11 -2.23
N GLN A 64 -17.05 10.03 -1.72
CA GLN A 64 -17.40 9.25 -0.54
C GLN A 64 -17.85 7.84 -0.95
N HIS A 65 -17.03 6.85 -0.65
CA HIS A 65 -17.29 5.43 -0.82
C HIS A 65 -17.99 4.87 0.44
N TYR A 66 -19.20 4.36 0.26
CA TYR A 66 -20.01 3.68 1.28
C TYR A 66 -20.51 2.31 0.80
N GLU A 67 -19.87 1.76 -0.23
CA GLU A 67 -20.23 0.51 -0.85
C GLU A 67 -20.21 -0.62 0.16
N ILE A 68 -21.19 -1.53 0.03
CA ILE A 68 -21.35 -2.70 0.91
C ILE A 68 -20.48 -3.86 0.42
N ASP A 69 -20.22 -3.95 -0.89
CA ASP A 69 -19.31 -4.94 -1.45
C ASP A 69 -17.86 -4.61 -1.09
N ALA A 70 -17.21 -5.51 -0.36
CA ALA A 70 -15.81 -5.43 0.03
C ALA A 70 -14.84 -5.36 -1.16
N ASN A 71 -15.28 -5.67 -2.38
CA ASN A 71 -14.48 -5.58 -3.60
C ASN A 71 -14.75 -4.28 -4.40
N SER A 72 -15.47 -3.31 -3.83
CA SER A 72 -15.77 -2.04 -4.52
C SER A 72 -14.92 -0.87 -4.01
N PRO A 73 -14.36 -0.03 -4.91
CA PRO A 73 -14.64 0.01 -6.35
C PRO A 73 -13.90 -1.10 -7.12
N ARG A 74 -14.56 -1.61 -8.17
CA ARG A 74 -13.93 -2.50 -9.14
C ARG A 74 -13.43 -1.70 -10.34
N VAL A 75 -12.11 -1.58 -10.47
CA VAL A 75 -11.42 -0.73 -11.46
C VAL A 75 -10.77 -1.60 -12.53
N ASN A 76 -11.41 -1.71 -13.69
CA ASN A 76 -10.86 -2.43 -14.85
C ASN A 76 -10.53 -1.50 -16.03
N ASN A 77 -10.65 -0.19 -15.82
CA ASN A 77 -10.31 0.83 -16.80
C ASN A 77 -9.81 2.08 -16.06
N THR A 78 -9.52 3.16 -16.80
CA THR A 78 -8.88 4.36 -16.27
C THR A 78 -9.66 4.97 -15.10
N TYR A 79 -8.99 5.11 -13.96
CA TYR A 79 -9.46 5.81 -12.78
C TYR A 79 -8.40 6.83 -12.35
N ASN A 80 -8.65 8.10 -12.66
CA ASN A 80 -7.71 9.18 -12.41
C ASN A 80 -8.28 10.23 -11.46
N ALA A 81 -8.07 10.01 -10.17
CA ALA A 81 -8.32 10.96 -9.08
C ALA A 81 -7.05 11.72 -8.67
N SER A 82 -6.07 11.82 -9.57
CA SER A 82 -4.78 12.49 -9.32
C SER A 82 -4.56 13.72 -10.19
N SER A 83 -5.62 14.23 -10.83
CA SER A 83 -5.53 15.37 -11.77
C SER A 83 -5.28 16.70 -11.04
N ALA A 84 -5.09 17.78 -11.80
CA ALA A 84 -4.80 19.12 -11.27
C ALA A 84 -5.76 19.56 -10.14
N GLY A 85 -5.19 20.13 -9.08
CA GLY A 85 -5.91 20.51 -7.86
C GLY A 85 -6.18 19.36 -6.89
N GLY A 86 -5.87 18.11 -7.26
CA GLY A 86 -6.08 16.93 -6.41
C GLY A 86 -7.55 16.56 -6.22
N SER A 87 -7.80 15.39 -5.65
CA SER A 87 -9.11 14.94 -5.15
C SER A 87 -8.91 14.02 -3.95
N THR A 88 -10.01 13.71 -3.26
CA THR A 88 -10.01 12.80 -2.11
C THR A 88 -11.03 11.69 -2.29
N ASP A 89 -10.56 10.46 -2.15
CA ASP A 89 -11.39 9.26 -2.15
C ASP A 89 -11.47 8.75 -0.71
N ASN A 90 -12.64 8.89 -0.09
CA ASN A 90 -12.90 8.53 1.29
C ASN A 90 -13.68 7.21 1.35
N PHE A 91 -13.06 6.18 1.91
CA PHE A 91 -13.66 4.88 2.18
C PHE A 91 -14.25 4.84 3.57
N ASN A 92 -15.51 5.22 3.73
CA ASN A 92 -16.12 5.48 5.04
C ASN A 92 -16.80 4.27 5.67
N GLY A 93 -16.52 3.09 5.14
CA GLY A 93 -17.15 1.85 5.56
C GLY A 93 -18.56 1.63 4.96
N PRO A 94 -19.04 0.37 4.96
CA PRO A 94 -20.33 0.01 4.37
C PRO A 94 -21.47 0.81 4.99
N LEU A 95 -22.22 1.55 4.16
CA LEU A 95 -23.30 2.44 4.57
C LEU A 95 -22.90 3.52 5.61
N GLY A 96 -21.60 3.74 5.81
CA GLY A 96 -21.05 4.70 6.79
C GLY A 96 -20.82 4.12 8.17
N ALA A 97 -20.89 2.79 8.32
CA ALA A 97 -20.51 2.07 9.54
C ALA A 97 -19.15 1.37 9.35
N ALA A 98 -18.49 1.06 10.46
CA ALA A 98 -17.27 0.26 10.42
C ALA A 98 -17.53 -1.11 9.77
N GLY A 99 -16.67 -1.51 8.86
CA GLY A 99 -16.79 -2.77 8.15
C GLY A 99 -15.77 -2.92 7.03
N VAL A 100 -15.68 -4.13 6.47
CA VAL A 100 -14.71 -4.44 5.41
C VAL A 100 -15.04 -3.65 4.14
N GLN A 101 -14.03 -3.00 3.55
CA GLN A 101 -14.07 -2.37 2.23
C GLN A 101 -12.81 -2.74 1.45
N GLY A 102 -12.71 -2.30 0.20
CA GLY A 102 -11.54 -2.63 -0.61
C GLY A 102 -11.49 -1.95 -1.96
N ILE A 103 -10.56 -2.39 -2.78
CA ILE A 103 -10.40 -1.96 -4.17
C ILE A 103 -10.09 -3.23 -4.95
N SER A 104 -10.87 -3.52 -5.99
CA SER A 104 -10.65 -4.67 -6.86
C SER A 104 -10.46 -4.25 -8.32
N GLY A 105 -10.22 -5.23 -9.19
CA GLY A 105 -10.10 -5.03 -10.62
C GLY A 105 -8.71 -5.34 -11.16
N SER A 106 -8.40 -4.77 -12.32
CA SER A 106 -7.20 -5.08 -13.11
C SER A 106 -6.41 -3.85 -13.56
N VAL A 107 -6.87 -2.65 -13.21
CA VAL A 107 -6.20 -1.39 -13.50
C VAL A 107 -6.00 -0.63 -12.20
N ALA A 108 -4.78 -0.16 -11.97
CA ALA A 108 -4.44 0.59 -10.77
C ALA A 108 -5.17 1.94 -10.77
N PRO A 109 -6.04 2.24 -9.79
CA PRO A 109 -6.55 3.59 -9.62
C PRO A 109 -5.43 4.55 -9.18
N ASN A 110 -5.48 5.77 -9.71
CA ASN A 110 -4.62 6.87 -9.30
C ASN A 110 -5.39 7.77 -8.33
N PHE A 111 -4.99 7.77 -7.07
CA PHE A 111 -5.54 8.67 -6.05
C PHE A 111 -4.56 9.82 -5.79
N ALA A 112 -5.04 11.06 -5.76
CA ALA A 112 -4.30 12.13 -5.10
C ALA A 112 -4.28 11.86 -3.58
N THR A 113 -5.45 11.90 -2.94
CA THR A 113 -5.61 11.55 -1.52
C THR A 113 -6.50 10.32 -1.36
N LEU A 114 -5.97 9.29 -0.70
CA LEU A 114 -6.68 8.05 -0.36
C LEU A 114 -6.95 8.02 1.15
N ALA A 115 -8.21 8.06 1.58
CA ALA A 115 -8.57 8.03 2.99
C ALA A 115 -9.32 6.74 3.33
N LEU A 116 -8.69 5.87 4.12
CA LEU A 116 -9.21 4.56 4.51
C LEU A 116 -9.90 4.68 5.88
N LYS A 117 -11.19 5.03 5.87
CA LYS A 117 -11.99 5.39 7.04
C LYS A 117 -13.02 4.33 7.42
N ASN A 118 -12.80 3.08 7.00
CA ASN A 118 -13.78 2.01 7.17
C ASN A 118 -13.78 1.39 8.58
N GLY A 119 -13.08 2.01 9.53
CA GLY A 119 -13.07 1.69 10.96
C GLY A 119 -11.76 1.07 11.43
N ALA A 120 -11.25 1.50 12.58
CA ALA A 120 -9.92 1.17 13.09
C ALA A 120 -9.63 -0.33 13.34
N ALA A 121 -10.67 -1.16 13.38
CA ALA A 121 -10.55 -2.63 13.49
C ALA A 121 -10.97 -3.37 12.20
N SER A 122 -11.35 -2.63 11.17
CA SER A 122 -11.87 -3.19 9.92
C SER A 122 -10.78 -3.29 8.87
N THR A 123 -10.71 -4.45 8.22
CA THR A 123 -9.76 -4.69 7.13
C THR A 123 -10.11 -3.87 5.89
N PHE A 124 -9.09 -3.38 5.19
CA PHE A 124 -9.24 -2.80 3.85
C PHE A 124 -8.51 -3.65 2.82
N ASN A 125 -9.24 -4.25 1.87
CA ASN A 125 -8.68 -5.24 0.95
C ASN A 125 -8.36 -4.65 -0.43
N ILE A 126 -7.09 -4.51 -0.77
CA ILE A 126 -6.68 -4.18 -2.14
C ILE A 126 -6.49 -5.51 -2.89
N THR A 127 -7.57 -6.02 -3.47
CA THR A 127 -7.59 -7.23 -4.30
C THR A 127 -7.36 -6.93 -5.78
N ASN A 128 -7.23 -5.66 -6.14
CA ASN A 128 -6.89 -5.23 -7.50
C ASN A 128 -5.50 -5.78 -7.88
N THR A 129 -5.43 -6.53 -8.97
CA THR A 129 -4.19 -7.20 -9.40
C THR A 129 -3.12 -6.22 -9.86
N ALA A 130 -3.51 -4.99 -10.18
CA ALA A 130 -2.64 -3.86 -10.45
C ALA A 130 -2.47 -2.90 -9.25
N GLY A 131 -2.94 -3.27 -8.05
CA GLY A 131 -2.73 -2.51 -6.83
C GLY A 131 -3.44 -1.15 -6.85
N ALA A 132 -2.82 -0.14 -6.24
CA ALA A 132 -3.31 1.25 -6.22
C ALA A 132 -2.15 2.26 -6.14
N ASN A 133 -2.33 3.46 -6.68
CA ASN A 133 -1.34 4.53 -6.66
C ASN A 133 -1.81 5.70 -5.79
N VAL A 134 -0.92 6.25 -4.97
CA VAL A 134 -1.14 7.43 -4.11
C VAL A 134 -0.13 8.51 -4.49
N PHE A 135 -0.63 9.66 -4.96
CA PHE A 135 0.18 10.76 -5.47
C PHE A 135 0.44 11.87 -4.44
N VAL A 136 -0.43 12.05 -3.44
CA VAL A 136 -0.30 13.11 -2.43
C VAL A 136 -0.28 12.51 -1.03
N ALA A 137 -1.36 11.87 -0.60
CA ALA A 137 -1.47 11.37 0.77
C ALA A 137 -2.34 10.13 0.91
N ALA A 138 -2.00 9.26 1.86
CA ALA A 138 -2.91 8.26 2.39
C ALA A 138 -3.23 8.53 3.87
N SER A 139 -4.48 8.38 4.30
CA SER A 139 -4.82 8.29 5.72
C SER A 139 -5.28 6.88 6.05
N PHE A 140 -4.54 6.21 6.94
CA PHE A 140 -4.97 4.97 7.55
C PHE A 140 -5.79 5.32 8.78
N GLU A 141 -7.10 5.11 8.71
CA GLU A 141 -8.05 5.15 9.83
C GLU A 141 -8.78 3.79 9.96
N ASN A 142 -8.35 2.81 9.16
CA ASN A 142 -8.79 1.42 9.15
C ASN A 142 -7.92 0.54 10.07
N GLY A 143 -8.21 -0.76 10.15
CA GLY A 143 -7.28 -1.73 10.73
C GLY A 143 -6.17 -2.10 9.75
N ILE A 144 -6.02 -3.40 9.48
CA ILE A 144 -5.05 -3.90 8.51
C ILE A 144 -5.50 -3.63 7.07
N THR A 145 -4.59 -3.13 6.23
CA THR A 145 -4.76 -3.08 4.77
C THR A 145 -4.07 -4.27 4.14
N THR A 146 -4.73 -5.02 3.27
CA THR A 146 -4.11 -6.14 2.54
C THR A 146 -3.85 -5.78 1.08
N THR A 147 -2.85 -6.40 0.47
CA THR A 147 -2.55 -6.28 -0.97
C THR A 147 -2.32 -7.64 -1.60
N VAL A 148 -2.24 -7.71 -2.93
CA VAL A 148 -2.04 -8.97 -3.66
C VAL A 148 -0.57 -9.41 -3.55
N ARG A 149 -0.25 -10.20 -2.51
CA ARG A 149 1.13 -10.69 -2.23
C ARG A 149 1.77 -11.45 -3.40
N ALA A 150 0.99 -12.16 -4.22
CA ALA A 150 1.52 -12.83 -5.41
C ALA A 150 2.07 -11.87 -6.50
N ASN A 151 1.70 -10.59 -6.43
CA ASN A 151 2.08 -9.55 -7.38
C ASN A 151 2.95 -8.50 -6.68
N THR A 152 4.21 -8.86 -6.39
CA THR A 152 5.11 -8.14 -5.47
C THR A 152 5.31 -6.64 -5.77
N ALA A 153 5.22 -6.24 -7.05
CA ALA A 153 5.34 -4.85 -7.49
C ALA A 153 4.02 -4.27 -7.99
N THR A 154 3.35 -5.03 -8.86
CA THR A 154 2.15 -4.57 -9.55
C THR A 154 0.91 -4.62 -8.66
N GLY A 155 0.83 -5.51 -7.67
CA GLY A 155 -0.29 -5.60 -6.73
C GLY A 155 -0.17 -4.69 -5.50
N ALA A 156 0.93 -3.93 -5.39
CA ALA A 156 1.26 -3.14 -4.21
C ALA A 156 0.40 -1.86 -4.05
N LEU A 157 0.35 -1.35 -2.83
CA LEU A 157 -0.03 0.04 -2.56
C LEU A 157 1.20 0.94 -2.81
N ARG A 158 1.15 1.80 -3.83
CA ARG A 158 2.32 2.54 -4.32
C ARG A 158 2.24 4.03 -4.01
N PHE A 159 3.21 4.50 -3.25
CA PHE A 159 3.40 5.92 -2.95
C PHE A 159 4.35 6.54 -3.98
N GLN A 160 3.88 7.58 -4.66
CA GLN A 160 4.67 8.33 -5.64
C GLN A 160 5.66 9.30 -4.96
N ALA A 161 6.45 10.01 -5.75
CA ALA A 161 7.42 10.98 -5.24
C ALA A 161 6.72 12.07 -4.41
N GLY A 162 7.18 12.28 -3.17
CA GLY A 162 6.58 13.25 -2.25
C GLY A 162 5.25 12.83 -1.60
N ALA A 163 4.70 11.67 -1.95
CA ALA A 163 3.51 11.16 -1.30
C ALA A 163 3.80 10.77 0.15
N SER A 164 2.90 11.10 1.07
CA SER A 164 3.01 10.81 2.51
C SER A 164 1.85 9.96 3.02
N TYR A 165 1.90 9.56 4.29
CA TYR A 165 0.74 8.98 4.95
C TYR A 165 0.68 9.35 6.43
N THR A 166 -0.52 9.20 7.01
CA THR A 166 -0.77 9.29 8.45
C THR A 166 -1.42 7.99 8.94
N GLY A 167 -1.16 7.59 10.19
CA GLY A 167 -1.54 6.26 10.67
C GLY A 167 -0.61 5.18 10.12
N GLY A 168 -1.02 3.91 10.16
CA GLY A 168 -0.25 2.82 9.55
C GLY A 168 1.03 2.44 10.30
N LEU A 169 1.13 2.81 11.58
CA LEU A 169 2.33 2.66 12.40
C LEU A 169 2.04 1.95 13.73
N THR A 170 1.03 1.07 13.76
CA THR A 170 0.72 0.25 14.94
C THR A 170 0.46 -1.19 14.53
N ASP A 171 0.54 -2.11 15.48
CA ASP A 171 0.21 -3.54 15.27
C ASP A 171 -1.26 -3.73 14.82
N ALA A 172 -2.16 -2.86 15.28
CA ALA A 172 -3.56 -2.87 14.86
C ALA A 172 -3.79 -2.23 13.47
N GLN A 173 -2.82 -1.47 12.95
CA GLN A 173 -2.98 -0.67 11.74
C GLN A 173 -1.67 -0.54 10.96
N HIS A 174 -1.57 -1.32 9.87
CA HIS A 174 -0.49 -1.31 8.91
C HIS A 174 -0.91 -2.08 7.65
N VAL A 175 0.01 -2.23 6.69
CA VAL A 175 -0.20 -3.00 5.46
C VAL A 175 0.37 -4.42 5.63
N ASP A 176 -0.50 -5.42 5.53
CA ASP A 176 -0.13 -6.83 5.36
C ASP A 176 -0.02 -7.13 3.85
N GLY A 177 1.20 -6.97 3.31
CA GLY A 177 1.52 -7.17 1.91
C GLY A 177 2.53 -6.14 1.40
N TYR A 178 2.59 -5.92 0.09
CA TYR A 178 3.57 -5.02 -0.51
C TYR A 178 3.12 -3.57 -0.50
N VAL A 179 4.03 -2.71 -0.04
CA VAL A 179 3.99 -1.27 -0.26
C VAL A 179 5.17 -0.90 -1.13
N SER A 180 4.96 -0.07 -2.16
CA SER A 180 6.07 0.47 -2.94
C SER A 180 6.28 1.96 -2.74
N LYS A 181 7.53 2.38 -2.83
CA LYS A 181 7.93 3.77 -3.03
C LYS A 181 8.45 3.95 -4.44
N ILE A 182 7.90 4.93 -5.16
CA ILE A 182 8.39 5.39 -6.45
C ILE A 182 8.96 6.81 -6.30
N GLY A 183 10.19 7.02 -6.73
CA GLY A 183 10.89 8.29 -6.80
C GLY A 183 11.82 8.62 -5.63
N ASN A 184 12.35 9.84 -5.67
CA ASN A 184 13.57 10.28 -4.98
C ASN A 184 13.31 10.95 -3.62
N THR A 185 12.41 10.39 -2.81
CA THR A 185 12.16 10.88 -1.45
C THR A 185 12.30 9.73 -0.47
N SER A 186 12.86 10.00 0.70
CA SER A 186 12.94 9.03 1.79
C SER A 186 11.55 8.53 2.14
N PHE A 187 11.43 7.29 2.58
CA PHE A 187 10.14 6.69 2.86
C PHE A 187 10.25 5.66 3.96
N LYS A 188 9.25 5.65 4.85
CA LYS A 188 9.06 4.61 5.86
C LYS A 188 7.88 3.74 5.42
N PHE A 189 8.09 2.45 5.27
CA PHE A 189 7.07 1.51 4.83
C PHE A 189 6.19 1.12 6.03
N PRO A 190 4.86 1.37 5.99
CA PRO A 190 3.92 0.97 7.03
C PRO A 190 3.52 -0.50 6.86
N ILE A 191 4.49 -1.42 6.89
CA ILE A 191 4.30 -2.83 6.55
C ILE A 191 4.43 -3.74 7.79
N GLY A 192 3.78 -4.90 7.72
CA GLY A 192 3.79 -5.91 8.78
C GLY A 192 3.22 -7.24 8.28
N ASN A 193 2.76 -8.06 9.23
CA ASN A 193 2.02 -9.30 8.95
C ASN A 193 0.58 -9.20 9.49
N ALA A 194 -0.11 -10.31 9.74
CA ALA A 194 -1.47 -10.26 10.27
C ALA A 194 -1.58 -9.65 11.69
N ASN A 195 -0.48 -9.56 12.44
CA ASN A 195 -0.48 -9.21 13.87
C ASN A 195 0.49 -8.08 14.25
N ASP A 196 1.65 -7.99 13.59
CA ASP A 196 2.74 -7.14 14.03
C ASP A 196 3.21 -6.18 12.93
N LEU A 197 3.44 -4.93 13.30
CA LEU A 197 4.13 -3.96 12.47
C LEU A 197 5.64 -4.25 12.43
N ARG A 198 6.24 -4.18 11.23
CA ARG A 198 7.68 -4.31 11.01
C ARG A 198 8.14 -3.29 9.98
N THR A 199 8.35 -2.07 10.45
CA THR A 199 8.75 -0.95 9.59
C THR A 199 10.13 -1.16 8.98
N LEU A 200 10.25 -0.73 7.72
CA LEU A 200 11.51 -0.51 7.04
C LEU A 200 11.52 0.95 6.59
N GLN A 201 12.64 1.65 6.70
CA GLN A 201 12.82 3.00 6.19
C GLN A 201 14.00 3.00 5.22
N ILE A 202 13.86 3.74 4.13
CA ILE A 202 14.93 4.04 3.17
C ILE A 202 15.28 5.53 3.21
N SER A 203 16.55 5.86 2.99
CA SER A 203 16.95 7.21 2.57
C SER A 203 16.34 7.56 1.20
N ALA A 204 16.44 8.82 0.79
CA ALA A 204 15.96 9.24 -0.52
C ALA A 204 16.83 8.61 -1.62
N PRO A 205 16.27 7.84 -2.56
CA PRO A 205 16.98 7.45 -3.77
C PRO A 205 17.42 8.69 -4.56
N LEU A 206 18.53 8.61 -5.29
CA LEU A 206 18.95 9.70 -6.17
C LEU A 206 18.00 9.87 -7.38
N ASP A 207 17.52 8.75 -7.95
CA ASP A 207 16.71 8.75 -9.16
C ASP A 207 15.21 8.93 -8.89
N ALA A 208 14.58 9.85 -9.62
CA ALA A 208 13.13 10.06 -9.56
C ALA A 208 12.31 8.87 -10.11
N ALA A 209 12.98 7.91 -10.78
CA ALA A 209 12.35 6.69 -11.29
C ALA A 209 12.58 5.46 -10.39
N SER A 210 13.38 5.55 -9.31
CA SER A 210 13.60 4.40 -8.43
C SER A 210 12.27 3.87 -7.90
N HIS A 211 12.06 2.57 -8.01
CA HIS A 211 10.83 1.88 -7.59
C HIS A 211 11.23 0.67 -6.75
N ILE A 212 10.97 0.78 -5.45
CA ILE A 212 11.26 -0.24 -4.45
C ILE A 212 9.96 -0.70 -3.84
N SER A 213 9.69 -2.00 -3.87
CA SER A 213 8.54 -2.63 -3.22
C SER A 213 9.02 -3.48 -2.05
N VAL A 214 8.33 -3.38 -0.91
CA VAL A 214 8.72 -4.09 0.32
C VAL A 214 7.49 -4.72 0.96
N ALA A 215 7.63 -5.94 1.43
CA ALA A 215 6.68 -6.60 2.33
C ALA A 215 7.42 -7.24 3.50
N TYR A 216 6.76 -7.36 4.65
CA TYR A 216 7.27 -8.21 5.72
C TYR A 216 6.78 -9.65 5.51
N ALA A 217 7.70 -10.61 5.65
CA ALA A 217 7.45 -12.04 5.63
C ALA A 217 7.78 -12.63 7.01
N PRO A 218 6.85 -13.38 7.64
CA PRO A 218 7.06 -13.95 8.97
C PRO A 218 8.08 -15.10 9.00
N ASP A 219 8.43 -15.65 7.83
CA ASP A 219 9.39 -16.73 7.67
C ASP A 219 10.18 -16.52 6.36
N LEU A 220 11.49 -16.69 6.43
CA LEU A 220 12.40 -16.75 5.28
C LEU A 220 12.34 -18.10 4.55
N GLY A 221 11.73 -19.12 5.16
CA GLY A 221 11.84 -20.51 4.72
C GLY A 221 13.22 -21.09 5.07
N GLU A 222 13.70 -22.02 4.24
CA GLU A 222 15.07 -22.56 4.41
C GLU A 222 16.10 -21.47 4.09
N ALA A 223 16.73 -20.91 5.14
CA ALA A 223 17.77 -19.92 4.98
C ALA A 223 18.99 -20.55 4.25
N PRO A 224 19.44 -19.98 3.12
CA PRO A 224 20.61 -20.49 2.42
C PRO A 224 21.86 -20.50 3.32
N THR A 225 22.70 -21.53 3.18
CA THR A 225 23.77 -21.84 4.14
C THR A 225 25.11 -21.19 3.82
N THR A 226 25.16 -20.23 2.89
CA THR A 226 26.41 -19.56 2.47
C THR A 226 26.49 -18.14 3.05
N PRO A 227 26.98 -17.98 4.30
CA PRO A 227 27.15 -16.66 4.87
C PRO A 227 28.44 -15.98 4.40
N TYR A 228 28.42 -14.65 4.31
CA TYR A 228 29.64 -13.84 4.23
C TYR A 228 30.47 -14.01 5.53
N PRO A 229 31.81 -13.87 5.50
CA PRO A 229 32.66 -14.21 6.64
C PRO A 229 32.31 -13.54 7.99
N SER A 230 31.68 -12.37 7.99
CA SER A 230 31.23 -11.67 9.21
C SER A 230 29.89 -12.20 9.78
N ILE A 231 29.18 -13.05 9.04
CA ILE A 231 27.87 -13.60 9.41
C ILE A 231 28.05 -15.04 9.88
N LYS A 232 27.64 -15.33 11.12
CA LYS A 232 27.74 -16.69 11.69
C LYS A 232 26.47 -17.52 11.48
N ARG A 233 25.31 -16.86 11.47
CA ARG A 233 23.97 -17.43 11.33
C ARG A 233 22.97 -16.31 11.06
N VAL A 234 21.83 -16.67 10.48
CA VAL A 234 20.76 -15.73 10.11
C VAL A 234 19.50 -16.07 10.90
N PHE A 235 18.79 -15.03 11.32
CA PHE A 235 17.50 -15.16 11.97
C PHE A 235 16.43 -15.42 10.90
N ALA A 236 15.77 -16.59 10.95
CA ALA A 236 14.84 -17.02 9.90
C ALA A 236 13.37 -16.62 10.16
N SER A 237 13.01 -16.32 11.41
CA SER A 237 11.61 -16.08 11.82
C SER A 237 11.16 -14.64 11.61
N GLY A 238 11.47 -14.07 10.44
CA GLY A 238 11.10 -12.71 10.08
C GLY A 238 12.09 -12.07 9.11
N SER A 239 11.58 -11.51 8.02
CA SER A 239 12.39 -10.77 7.04
C SER A 239 11.58 -9.74 6.26
N TRP A 240 12.30 -8.83 5.61
CA TRP A 240 11.74 -7.93 4.61
C TRP A 240 12.07 -8.49 3.25
N ASP A 241 11.03 -8.83 2.49
CA ASP A 241 11.18 -9.09 1.08
C ASP A 241 11.35 -7.74 0.37
N TRP A 242 12.47 -7.60 -0.34
CA TRP A 242 12.89 -6.38 -1.02
C TRP A 242 12.85 -6.60 -2.54
N VAL A 243 12.06 -5.81 -3.24
CA VAL A 243 11.95 -5.90 -4.69
C VAL A 243 12.32 -4.55 -5.31
N ALA A 244 13.52 -4.50 -5.89
CA ALA A 244 13.99 -3.36 -6.69
C ALA A 244 13.43 -3.45 -8.13
N VAL A 245 12.18 -3.01 -8.31
CA VAL A 245 11.49 -3.00 -9.62
C VAL A 245 12.22 -2.10 -10.62
N THR A 246 12.67 -0.94 -10.15
CA THR A 246 13.63 -0.08 -10.82
C THR A 246 14.67 0.31 -9.77
N PRO A 247 15.86 -0.30 -9.80
CA PRO A 247 16.85 -0.12 -8.74
C PRO A 247 17.31 1.33 -8.63
N SER A 248 17.80 1.70 -7.45
CA SER A 248 18.49 2.98 -7.29
C SER A 248 19.91 2.88 -7.85
N THR A 249 20.37 3.96 -8.49
CA THR A 249 21.77 4.11 -8.92
C THR A 249 22.70 4.59 -7.81
N SER A 250 22.15 4.90 -6.63
CA SER A 250 22.90 5.25 -5.42
C SER A 250 22.67 4.24 -4.31
N ASP A 251 23.63 4.16 -3.39
CA ASP A 251 23.47 3.45 -2.14
C ASP A 251 22.26 3.99 -1.35
N LEU A 252 21.54 3.09 -0.67
CA LEU A 252 20.39 3.44 0.16
C LEU A 252 20.68 3.07 1.61
N ASP A 253 20.63 4.07 2.49
CA ASP A 253 20.61 3.82 3.92
C ASP A 253 19.26 3.22 4.29
N VAL A 254 19.30 2.11 5.01
CA VAL A 254 18.10 1.41 5.48
C VAL A 254 18.07 1.36 7.00
N THR A 255 16.87 1.43 7.56
CA THR A 255 16.61 1.20 8.99
C THR A 255 15.42 0.27 9.12
N VAL A 256 15.56 -0.82 9.86
CA VAL A 256 14.49 -1.82 10.04
C VAL A 256 14.17 -2.01 11.51
N SER A 257 12.90 -2.26 11.85
CA SER A 257 12.48 -2.65 13.20
C SER A 257 12.47 -4.17 13.35
N ILE A 258 13.25 -4.73 14.28
CA ILE A 258 13.35 -6.19 14.44
C ILE A 258 12.29 -6.76 15.40
N PRO A 259 11.90 -8.04 15.23
CA PRO A 259 11.14 -8.76 16.25
C PRO A 259 11.98 -8.96 17.52
N GLY A 260 11.37 -9.50 18.57
CA GLY A 260 12.12 -9.95 19.75
C GLY A 260 13.05 -11.12 19.38
N VAL A 261 14.35 -10.88 19.40
CA VAL A 261 15.39 -11.87 18.98
C VAL A 261 16.23 -12.40 20.13
N ALA A 262 15.88 -12.08 21.39
CA ALA A 262 16.67 -12.47 22.56
C ALA A 262 16.94 -13.98 22.69
N ALA A 263 16.05 -14.83 22.16
CA ALA A 263 16.23 -16.29 22.14
C ALA A 263 17.22 -16.76 21.05
N PHE A 264 17.42 -15.96 20.01
CA PHE A 264 18.38 -16.21 18.93
C PHE A 264 19.77 -15.65 19.29
N GLU A 265 19.80 -14.43 19.80
CA GLU A 265 21.00 -13.71 20.24
C GLU A 265 20.62 -12.73 21.35
N SER A 266 21.23 -12.88 22.53
CA SER A 266 20.93 -12.08 23.71
C SER A 266 21.74 -10.78 23.79
N THR A 267 22.72 -10.61 22.91
CA THR A 267 23.62 -9.45 22.90
C THR A 267 23.43 -8.62 21.63
N ALA A 268 22.91 -7.40 21.77
CA ALA A 268 22.68 -6.49 20.64
C ALA A 268 23.96 -6.18 19.84
N ALA A 269 25.12 -6.14 20.50
CA ALA A 269 26.43 -5.94 19.87
C ALA A 269 26.91 -7.11 18.97
N ASN A 270 26.12 -8.19 18.86
CA ASN A 270 26.37 -9.27 17.90
C ASN A 270 25.46 -9.19 16.66
N LEU A 271 24.38 -8.40 16.72
CA LEU A 271 23.37 -8.32 15.67
C LEU A 271 23.77 -7.36 14.56
N ARG A 272 23.54 -7.79 13.32
CA ARG A 272 23.86 -7.09 12.08
C ARG A 272 22.66 -7.14 11.14
N LEU A 273 22.53 -6.13 10.28
CA LEU A 273 21.60 -6.21 9.17
C LEU A 273 22.25 -7.01 8.04
N ALA A 274 21.57 -8.07 7.60
CA ALA A 274 22.01 -8.90 6.49
C ALA A 274 20.96 -8.92 5.38
N GLY A 275 21.40 -9.08 4.14
CA GLY A 275 20.54 -9.26 2.97
C GLY A 275 21.09 -10.38 2.09
N TRP A 276 20.21 -11.17 1.47
CA TRP A 276 20.62 -12.25 0.58
C TRP A 276 20.70 -11.73 -0.86
N ASP A 277 21.82 -11.94 -1.55
CA ASP A 277 22.05 -11.42 -2.90
C ASP A 277 21.72 -12.42 -4.03
N GLY A 278 21.09 -13.55 -3.68
CA GLY A 278 20.88 -14.69 -4.56
C GLY A 278 22.00 -15.75 -4.50
N SER A 279 23.15 -15.44 -3.90
CA SER A 279 24.31 -16.35 -3.79
C SER A 279 24.90 -16.46 -2.39
N GLN A 280 24.92 -15.37 -1.62
CA GLN A 280 25.43 -15.31 -0.25
C GLN A 280 24.69 -14.27 0.59
N TRP A 281 24.77 -14.40 1.91
CA TRP A 281 24.29 -13.37 2.83
C TRP A 281 25.30 -12.24 2.92
N LEU A 282 24.95 -11.03 2.51
CA LEU A 282 25.76 -9.82 2.64
C LEU A 282 25.57 -9.16 4.01
N ASP A 283 26.65 -8.65 4.60
CA ASP A 283 26.61 -7.77 5.77
C ASP A 283 26.34 -6.33 5.32
N LEU A 284 25.08 -5.91 5.39
CA LEU A 284 24.65 -4.58 4.98
C LEU A 284 25.02 -3.51 6.00
N SER A 285 25.22 -3.90 7.26
CA SER A 285 25.57 -2.98 8.35
C SER A 285 27.08 -2.71 8.48
N GLY A 286 27.93 -3.60 7.97
CA GLY A 286 29.39 -3.57 8.11
C GLY A 286 29.91 -3.79 9.54
N SER A 287 29.08 -3.55 10.54
CA SER A 287 29.36 -3.75 11.96
C SER A 287 28.06 -3.94 12.74
N ALA A 288 28.14 -4.52 13.93
CA ALA A 288 26.94 -4.69 14.75
C ALA A 288 26.43 -3.35 15.27
N ASN A 289 25.13 -3.08 15.09
CA ASN A 289 24.54 -1.78 15.38
C ASN A 289 23.09 -1.86 15.89
N ALA A 290 22.64 -3.02 16.36
CA ALA A 290 21.29 -3.13 16.91
C ALA A 290 21.11 -2.25 18.16
N THR A 291 19.97 -1.57 18.25
CA THR A 291 19.64 -0.77 19.44
C THR A 291 19.20 -1.62 20.64
N GLY A 292 18.98 -2.92 20.44
CA GLY A 292 18.50 -3.86 21.45
C GLY A 292 18.18 -5.24 20.84
N VAL A 293 17.70 -6.15 21.69
CA VAL A 293 17.27 -7.52 21.30
C VAL A 293 15.77 -7.76 21.51
N VAL A 294 15.06 -6.73 21.98
CA VAL A 294 13.61 -6.75 22.19
C VAL A 294 12.90 -6.27 20.94
N GLU A 295 11.62 -6.59 20.83
CA GLU A 295 10.76 -6.14 19.74
C GLU A 295 10.81 -4.62 19.54
N ASN A 296 10.78 -4.19 18.28
CA ASN A 296 10.90 -2.79 17.84
C ASN A 296 12.27 -2.14 18.10
N SER A 297 13.27 -2.90 18.56
CA SER A 297 14.67 -2.48 18.38
C SER A 297 14.96 -2.29 16.90
N THR A 298 16.01 -1.56 16.56
CA THR A 298 16.33 -1.27 15.16
C THR A 298 17.73 -1.72 14.78
N LEU A 299 17.89 -2.03 13.50
CA LEU A 299 19.17 -2.23 12.81
C LEU A 299 19.25 -1.24 11.65
N THR A 300 20.46 -0.79 11.33
CA THR A 300 20.69 0.05 10.15
C THR A 300 21.73 -0.58 9.23
N GLY A 301 21.74 -0.18 7.96
CA GLY A 301 22.73 -0.63 7.01
C GLY A 301 22.61 0.10 5.68
N VAL A 302 23.35 -0.37 4.69
CA VAL A 302 23.36 0.17 3.33
C VAL A 302 23.02 -0.94 2.36
N VAL A 303 21.99 -0.72 1.55
CA VAL A 303 21.75 -1.52 0.34
C VAL A 303 22.54 -0.87 -0.79
N PRO A 304 23.55 -1.54 -1.37
CA PRO A 304 24.36 -0.94 -2.42
C PRO A 304 23.56 -0.63 -3.68
N ALA A 305 23.99 0.39 -4.43
CA ALA A 305 23.42 0.74 -5.72
C ALA A 305 23.28 -0.48 -6.64
N GLY A 306 22.11 -0.68 -7.22
CA GLY A 306 21.85 -1.79 -8.14
C GLY A 306 21.87 -3.20 -7.53
N ALA A 307 22.08 -3.35 -6.22
CA ALA A 307 22.11 -4.67 -5.59
C ALA A 307 20.73 -5.31 -5.63
N ALA A 308 20.69 -6.58 -6.05
CA ALA A 308 19.55 -7.44 -5.78
C ALA A 308 19.68 -7.94 -4.34
N ILE A 309 18.68 -7.62 -3.52
CA ILE A 309 18.48 -8.25 -2.20
C ILE A 309 17.15 -8.99 -2.32
N THR A 310 17.12 -10.29 -2.00
CA THR A 310 15.95 -11.16 -2.16
C THR A 310 15.68 -11.96 -0.91
#